data_AF-A0A3D6EWB2-F1
#
_entry.id   AF-A0A3D6EWB2-F1
#
_cell.length_a   1.000
_cell.length_b   1.000
_cell.length_c   1.000
_cell.angle_alpha   90.00
_cell.angle_beta   90.00
_cell.angle_gamma   90.00
#
_symmetry.space_group_name_H-M   'P 1'
#
loop_
_entity.id
_entity.type
_entity.pdbx_description
1 polymer ?
#
loop_
_entity_poly.entity_id
_entity_poly.type
_entity_poly.pdbx_seq_one_letter_code
_entity_poly.pdbx_strand_id
1 'polypeptide(L)'
;MKSCTTDKMILPGGDFTEYSEVKKLEAELAGKLGTLNQRGNEATNLVHLYGTQSKTIVDYLEQHQTGEPEQDLVLAKAWFAVQHEMAITPLDFINRRSGLLYFNHPKMIRNLQAVIAYFASEFNWSNEEKTKQTQIAEQALAEVIRFE
;
A
#
# COMPACT_ATOMS: atom_id res chain seq x y z
N MET A 1 39.41 8.26 -1.84
CA MET A 1 38.00 7.90 -1.55
C MET A 1 37.19 9.18 -1.45
N LYS A 2 35.95 9.21 -1.94
CA LYS A 2 35.06 10.35 -1.70
C LYS A 2 34.64 10.38 -0.23
N SER A 3 34.41 11.56 0.33
CA SER A 3 33.87 11.73 1.68
C SER A 3 32.43 11.19 1.76
N CYS A 4 32.07 10.61 2.90
CA CYS A 4 30.69 10.20 3.16
C CYS A 4 29.77 11.42 3.25
N THR A 5 28.57 11.34 2.66
CA THR A 5 27.56 12.41 2.65
C THR A 5 26.14 11.89 2.89
N THR A 6 25.99 10.68 3.43
CA THR A 6 24.68 10.01 3.60
C THR A 6 23.76 10.75 4.57
N ASP A 7 24.31 11.54 5.48
CA ASP A 7 23.57 12.44 6.39
C ASP A 7 22.77 13.53 5.65
N LYS A 8 23.17 13.84 4.42
CA LYS A 8 22.55 14.86 3.56
C LYS A 8 21.66 14.26 2.47
N MET A 9 21.64 12.94 2.34
CA MET A 9 20.85 12.27 1.32
C MET A 9 19.42 12.10 1.83
N ILE A 10 18.47 12.67 1.09
CA ILE A 10 17.05 12.49 1.36
C ILE A 10 16.66 11.08 0.90
N LEU A 11 15.93 10.38 1.75
CA LEU A 11 15.39 9.05 1.43
C LEU A 11 14.14 9.20 0.54
N PRO A 12 13.87 8.24 -0.36
CA PRO A 12 12.68 8.28 -1.20
C PRO A 12 11.39 8.46 -0.41
N GLY A 13 10.53 9.38 -0.86
CA GLY A 13 9.31 9.74 -0.13
C GLY A 13 9.51 10.79 0.96
N GLY A 14 10.74 11.05 1.37
CA GLY A 14 11.11 11.99 2.43
C GLY A 14 11.45 13.39 1.94
N ASP A 15 11.04 13.77 0.72
CA ASP A 15 11.34 15.07 0.10
C ASP A 15 10.51 16.21 0.72
N PHE A 16 10.58 16.34 2.04
CA PHE A 16 9.96 17.39 2.84
C PHE A 16 11.06 18.20 3.53
N THR A 17 10.97 19.52 3.41
CA THR A 17 11.83 20.46 4.13
C THR A 17 11.24 20.76 5.50
N GLU A 18 9.91 20.84 5.60
CA GLU A 18 9.19 21.15 6.83
C GLU A 18 7.95 20.28 7.02
N TYR A 19 7.54 20.09 8.27
CA TYR A 19 6.29 19.38 8.59
C TYR A 19 5.04 20.06 8.00
N SER A 20 5.11 21.38 7.76
CA SER A 20 4.04 22.14 7.11
C SER A 20 3.74 21.62 5.70
N GLU A 21 4.74 21.07 5.00
CA GLU A 21 4.59 20.49 3.65
C GLU A 21 3.88 19.15 3.68
N VAL A 22 4.10 18.35 4.73
CA VAL A 22 3.35 17.10 4.96
C VAL A 22 1.86 17.40 5.08
N LYS A 23 1.49 18.43 5.87
CA LYS A 23 0.09 18.85 6.03
C LYS A 23 -0.52 19.40 4.75
N LYS A 24 0.24 20.13 3.94
CA LYS A 24 -0.22 20.57 2.61
C LYS A 24 -0.50 19.38 1.71
N LEU A 25 0.39 18.38 1.69
CA LEU A 25 0.20 17.17 0.89
C LEU A 25 -1.01 16.35 1.35
N GLU A 26 -1.19 16.18 2.66
CA GLU A 26 -2.39 15.52 3.22
C GLU A 26 -3.68 16.22 2.74
N ALA A 27 -3.72 17.55 2.78
CA ALA A 27 -4.89 18.31 2.34
C ALA A 27 -5.12 18.21 0.82
N GLU A 28 -4.05 18.27 0.02
CA GLU A 28 -4.09 18.08 -1.44
C GLU A 28 -4.69 16.71 -1.79
N LEU A 29 -4.13 15.65 -1.20
CA LEU A 29 -4.59 14.29 -1.47
C LEU A 29 -5.98 14.02 -0.89
N ALA A 30 -6.35 14.62 0.25
CA ALA A 30 -7.71 14.49 0.78
C ALA A 30 -8.75 15.05 -0.20
N GLY A 31 -8.45 16.16 -0.87
CA GLY A 31 -9.28 16.71 -1.94
C GLY A 31 -9.45 15.72 -3.10
N LYS A 32 -8.34 15.21 -3.64
CA LYS A 32 -8.35 14.22 -4.74
C LYS A 32 -9.11 12.95 -4.35
N LEU A 33 -8.74 12.33 -3.25
CA LEU A 33 -9.33 11.09 -2.75
C LEU A 33 -10.83 11.24 -2.45
N GLY A 34 -11.27 12.43 -2.01
CA GLY A 34 -12.68 12.74 -1.83
C GLY A 34 -13.48 12.66 -3.14
N THR A 35 -12.90 13.12 -4.26
CA THR A 35 -13.54 12.96 -5.60
C THR A 35 -13.61 11.51 -6.06
N LEU A 36 -12.73 10.66 -5.52
CA LEU A 36 -12.65 9.21 -5.79
C LEU A 36 -13.47 8.39 -4.78
N ASN A 37 -14.39 9.03 -4.05
CA ASN A 37 -15.25 8.42 -3.03
C ASN A 37 -14.50 7.70 -1.89
N GLN A 38 -13.22 8.02 -1.68
CA GLN A 38 -12.48 7.56 -0.50
C GLN A 38 -12.91 8.36 0.73
N ARG A 39 -12.93 7.70 1.89
CA ARG A 39 -13.47 8.27 3.13
C ARG A 39 -12.48 8.16 4.28
N GLY A 40 -12.67 8.97 5.30
CA GLY A 40 -11.87 8.93 6.52
C GLY A 40 -10.44 9.44 6.31
N ASN A 41 -9.48 8.81 6.98
CA ASN A 41 -8.10 9.30 7.06
C ASN A 41 -7.17 8.70 6.01
N GLU A 42 -7.69 8.26 4.85
CA GLU A 42 -6.88 7.58 3.82
C GLU A 42 -5.76 8.47 3.26
N ALA A 43 -5.99 9.78 3.10
CA ALA A 43 -4.96 10.72 2.67
C ALA A 43 -3.81 10.78 3.67
N THR A 44 -4.13 10.96 4.96
CA THR A 44 -3.14 10.96 6.04
C THR A 44 -2.39 9.63 6.10
N ASN A 45 -3.09 8.50 6.01
CA ASN A 45 -2.47 7.18 6.00
C ASN A 45 -1.49 7.01 4.82
N LEU A 46 -1.87 7.44 3.62
CA LEU A 46 -0.99 7.38 2.45
C LEU A 46 0.26 8.24 2.62
N VAL A 47 0.11 9.50 3.05
CA VAL A 47 1.24 10.41 3.23
C VAL A 47 2.17 9.91 4.33
N HIS A 48 1.64 9.40 5.44
CA HIS A 48 2.46 8.89 6.53
C HIS A 48 3.17 7.57 6.20
N LEU A 49 2.63 6.76 5.28
CA LEU A 49 3.27 5.50 4.84
C LEU A 49 4.25 5.70 3.69
N TYR A 50 3.91 6.53 2.71
CA TYR A 50 4.63 6.64 1.43
C TYR A 50 5.26 8.02 1.19
N GLY A 51 4.96 9.02 2.03
CA GLY A 51 5.48 10.37 1.88
C GLY A 51 5.08 10.99 0.54
N THR A 52 6.01 11.64 -0.15
CA THR A 52 5.77 12.24 -1.48
C THR A 52 5.35 11.22 -2.54
N GLN A 53 5.71 9.94 -2.38
CA GLN A 53 5.35 8.87 -3.32
C GLN A 53 3.85 8.52 -3.30
N SER A 54 3.11 8.99 -2.28
CA SER A 54 1.65 8.88 -2.25
C SER A 54 0.98 9.51 -3.47
N LYS A 55 1.58 10.53 -4.11
CA LYS A 55 1.07 11.11 -5.35
C LYS A 55 0.96 10.07 -6.48
N THR A 56 2.02 9.28 -6.68
CA THR A 56 2.04 8.21 -7.69
C THR A 56 0.93 7.18 -7.47
N ILE A 57 0.65 6.84 -6.21
CA ILE A 57 -0.42 5.90 -5.85
C ILE A 57 -1.79 6.50 -6.21
N VAL A 58 -2.02 7.77 -5.88
CA VAL A 58 -3.29 8.45 -6.18
C VAL A 58 -3.47 8.64 -7.68
N ASP A 59 -2.43 9.01 -8.41
CA ASP A 59 -2.51 9.18 -9.87
C ASP A 59 -2.78 7.84 -10.59
N TYR A 60 -2.25 6.73 -10.07
CA TYR A 60 -2.60 5.39 -10.55
C TYR A 60 -4.06 5.04 -10.21
N LEU A 61 -4.51 5.31 -8.98
CA LEU A 61 -5.89 5.09 -8.55
C LEU A 61 -6.90 5.85 -9.40
N GLU A 62 -6.61 7.11 -9.76
CA GLU A 62 -7.48 7.93 -10.62
C GLU A 62 -7.78 7.23 -11.96
N GLN A 63 -6.83 6.46 -12.49
CA GLN A 63 -6.92 5.78 -13.78
C GLN A 63 -7.48 4.35 -13.70
N HIS A 64 -7.55 3.75 -12.51
CA HIS A 64 -7.84 2.33 -12.31
C HIS A 64 -8.96 2.10 -11.29
N GLN A 65 -10.13 2.71 -11.55
CA GLN A 65 -11.31 2.59 -10.70
C GLN A 65 -12.21 1.45 -11.20
N THR A 66 -12.67 0.61 -10.29
CA THR A 66 -13.61 -0.49 -10.58
C THR A 66 -15.02 -0.23 -10.03
N GLY A 67 -15.18 0.86 -9.28
CA GLY A 67 -16.44 1.21 -8.60
C GLY A 67 -16.49 0.74 -7.15
N GLU A 68 -15.41 0.13 -6.65
CA GLU A 68 -15.24 -0.33 -5.26
C GLU A 68 -14.12 0.47 -4.59
N PRO A 69 -14.40 1.68 -4.03
CA PRO A 69 -13.36 2.63 -3.64
C PRO A 69 -12.32 2.05 -2.68
N GLU A 70 -12.75 1.34 -1.62
CA GLU A 70 -11.82 0.76 -0.64
C GLU A 70 -10.85 -0.23 -1.31
N GLN A 71 -11.39 -1.10 -2.17
CA GLN A 71 -10.61 -2.11 -2.88
C GLN A 71 -9.66 -1.46 -3.89
N ASP A 72 -10.15 -0.49 -4.67
CA ASP A 72 -9.35 0.23 -5.66
C ASP A 72 -8.12 0.88 -5.01
N LEU A 73 -8.29 1.53 -3.85
CA LEU A 73 -7.18 2.11 -3.12
C LEU A 73 -6.19 1.07 -2.57
N VAL A 74 -6.69 -0.07 -2.07
CA VAL A 74 -5.82 -1.17 -1.62
C VAL A 74 -5.02 -1.75 -2.79
N LEU A 75 -5.65 -1.93 -3.94
CA LEU A 75 -5.00 -2.42 -5.16
C LEU A 75 -4.00 -1.41 -5.73
N ALA A 76 -4.28 -0.11 -5.68
CA ALA A 76 -3.33 0.93 -6.07
C ALA A 76 -2.07 0.88 -5.18
N LYS A 77 -2.23 0.67 -3.87
CA LYS A 77 -1.09 0.44 -2.96
C LYS A 77 -0.34 -0.86 -3.27
N ALA A 78 -1.06 -1.93 -3.62
CA ALA A 78 -0.44 -3.20 -3.99
C ALA A 78 0.37 -3.09 -5.28
N TRP A 79 -0.19 -2.41 -6.29
CA TRP A 79 0.51 -2.06 -7.53
C TRP A 79 1.78 -1.29 -7.24
N PHE A 80 1.70 -0.24 -6.40
CA PHE A 80 2.88 0.54 -6.05
C PHE A 80 3.95 -0.32 -5.37
N ALA A 81 3.54 -1.19 -4.43
CA ALA A 81 4.45 -2.09 -3.76
C ALA A 81 5.16 -3.06 -4.74
N VAL A 82 4.45 -3.56 -5.76
CA VAL A 82 5.05 -4.41 -6.79
C VAL A 82 6.02 -3.61 -7.66
N GLN A 83 5.56 -2.49 -8.22
CA GLN A 83 6.33 -1.75 -9.23
C GLN A 83 7.49 -0.93 -8.67
N HIS A 84 7.38 -0.46 -7.42
CA HIS A 84 8.33 0.48 -6.81
C HIS A 84 9.01 -0.04 -5.54
N GLU A 85 8.47 -1.07 -4.88
CA GLU A 85 9.00 -1.58 -3.60
C GLU A 85 9.40 -3.06 -3.62
N MET A 86 9.45 -3.66 -4.82
CA MET A 86 9.83 -5.05 -5.08
C MET A 86 9.02 -6.08 -4.27
N ALA A 87 7.74 -5.81 -4.03
CA ALA A 87 6.85 -6.82 -3.45
C ALA A 87 6.60 -7.91 -4.49
N ILE A 88 6.93 -9.16 -4.16
CA ILE A 88 6.74 -10.32 -5.05
C ILE A 88 5.68 -11.29 -4.53
N THR A 89 5.20 -11.10 -3.30
CA THR A 89 4.12 -11.89 -2.69
C THR A 89 3.08 -11.00 -2.02
N PRO A 90 1.81 -11.47 -1.89
CA PRO A 90 0.79 -10.79 -1.09
C PRO A 90 1.27 -10.53 0.34
N LEU A 91 2.04 -11.45 0.92
CA LEU A 91 2.58 -11.31 2.28
C LEU A 91 3.55 -10.13 2.40
N ASP A 92 4.40 -9.88 1.40
CA ASP A 92 5.26 -8.68 1.35
C ASP A 92 4.43 -7.41 1.52
N PHE A 93 3.32 -7.34 0.79
CA PHE A 93 2.45 -6.17 0.80
C PHE A 93 1.68 -6.01 2.12
N ILE A 94 0.93 -7.03 2.54
CA ILE A 94 0.04 -6.92 3.71
C ILE A 94 0.81 -6.77 5.02
N ASN A 95 1.98 -7.41 5.12
CA ASN A 95 2.82 -7.41 6.33
C ASN A 95 3.79 -6.20 6.32
N ARG A 96 4.58 -6.02 5.25
CA ARG A 96 5.73 -5.11 5.26
C ARG A 96 5.53 -3.76 4.58
N ARG A 97 4.56 -3.60 3.67
CA ARG A 97 4.42 -2.39 2.83
C ARG A 97 3.16 -1.57 3.09
N SER A 98 2.11 -2.19 3.63
CA SER A 98 0.80 -1.54 3.78
C SER A 98 0.37 -1.25 5.22
N GLY A 99 0.95 -1.95 6.20
CA GLY A 99 0.54 -1.92 7.60
C GLY A 99 -0.82 -2.59 7.89
N LEU A 100 -1.46 -3.19 6.88
CA LEU A 100 -2.82 -3.72 6.99
C LEU A 100 -2.92 -4.91 7.94
N LEU A 101 -1.92 -5.80 7.93
CA LEU A 101 -1.94 -7.03 8.74
C LEU A 101 -2.04 -6.73 10.23
N TYR A 102 -1.33 -5.72 10.75
CA TYR A 102 -1.26 -5.44 12.18
C TYR A 102 -2.22 -4.34 12.63
N PHE A 103 -2.50 -3.35 11.78
CA PHE A 103 -3.18 -2.12 12.21
C PHE A 103 -4.61 -1.99 11.65
N ASN A 104 -5.01 -2.80 10.65
CA ASN A 104 -6.37 -2.75 10.09
C ASN A 104 -6.86 -4.11 9.57
N HIS A 105 -7.00 -5.07 10.49
CA HIS A 105 -7.48 -6.42 10.19
C HIS A 105 -8.81 -6.43 9.39
N PRO A 106 -9.84 -5.63 9.71
CA PRO A 106 -11.09 -5.67 8.95
C PRO A 106 -10.91 -5.28 7.48
N LYS A 107 -10.14 -4.22 7.20
CA LYS A 107 -9.83 -3.80 5.84
C LYS A 107 -8.98 -4.85 5.13
N MET A 108 -8.03 -5.46 5.84
CA MET A 108 -7.20 -6.53 5.29
C MET A 108 -8.06 -7.75 4.89
N ILE A 109 -8.92 -8.25 5.79
CA ILE A 109 -9.78 -9.41 5.55
C ILE A 109 -10.69 -9.20 4.32
N ARG A 110 -11.31 -8.02 4.21
CA ARG A 110 -12.20 -7.72 3.07
C ARG A 110 -11.47 -7.70 1.73
N ASN A 111 -10.20 -7.31 1.71
CA ASN A 111 -9.45 -7.07 0.47
C ASN A 111 -8.39 -8.16 0.17
N LEU A 112 -8.18 -9.12 1.08
CA LEU A 112 -7.12 -10.12 0.96
C LEU A 112 -7.20 -10.91 -0.36
N GLN A 113 -8.40 -11.38 -0.72
CA GLN A 113 -8.59 -12.16 -1.94
C GLN A 113 -8.37 -11.32 -3.20
N ALA A 114 -8.73 -10.03 -3.19
CA ALA A 114 -8.46 -9.12 -4.29
C ALA A 114 -6.95 -8.87 -4.46
N VAL A 115 -6.23 -8.69 -3.36
CA VAL A 115 -4.76 -8.58 -3.38
C VAL A 115 -4.12 -9.85 -3.94
N ILE A 116 -4.52 -11.04 -3.48
CA ILE A 116 -3.97 -12.31 -3.99
C ILE A 116 -4.27 -12.45 -5.49
N ALA A 117 -5.49 -12.11 -5.92
CA ALA A 117 -5.86 -12.15 -7.33
C ALA A 117 -5.01 -11.18 -8.17
N TYR A 118 -4.73 -9.98 -7.66
CA TYR A 118 -3.85 -9.02 -8.31
C TYR A 118 -2.44 -9.57 -8.49
N PHE A 119 -1.81 -10.09 -7.42
CA PHE A 119 -0.47 -10.69 -7.52
C PHE A 119 -0.43 -11.89 -8.46
N ALA A 120 -1.45 -12.77 -8.40
CA ALA A 120 -1.54 -13.92 -9.29
C ALA A 120 -1.63 -13.50 -10.76
N SER A 121 -2.37 -12.43 -11.06
CA SER A 121 -2.48 -11.87 -12.41
C SER A 121 -1.17 -11.19 -12.84
N GLU A 122 -0.58 -10.36 -11.99
CA GLU A 122 0.63 -9.59 -12.30
C GLU A 122 1.83 -10.51 -12.59
N PHE A 123 1.96 -11.61 -11.84
CA PHE A 123 3.05 -12.56 -11.96
C PHE A 123 2.71 -13.83 -12.75
N ASN A 124 1.53 -13.87 -13.40
CA ASN A 124 1.06 -15.02 -14.19
C ASN A 124 1.15 -16.35 -13.44
N TRP A 125 0.70 -16.38 -12.19
CA TRP A 125 0.78 -17.57 -11.35
C TRP A 125 -0.14 -18.69 -11.83
N SER A 126 0.30 -19.93 -11.60
CA SER A 126 -0.56 -21.10 -11.73
C SER A 126 -1.56 -21.16 -10.58
N ASN A 127 -2.59 -22.00 -10.73
CA ASN A 127 -3.56 -22.22 -9.67
C ASN A 127 -2.92 -22.79 -8.40
N GLU A 128 -1.89 -23.61 -8.56
CA GLU A 128 -1.12 -24.20 -7.45
C GLU A 128 -0.38 -23.12 -6.67
N GLU A 129 0.34 -22.21 -7.35
CA GLU A 129 1.06 -21.13 -6.67
C GLU A 129 0.09 -20.14 -6.03
N LYS A 130 -1.00 -19.78 -6.71
CA LYS A 130 -2.06 -18.94 -6.13
C LYS A 130 -2.60 -19.55 -4.84
N THR A 131 -2.92 -20.85 -4.85
CA THR A 131 -3.47 -21.56 -3.67
C THR A 131 -2.47 -21.56 -2.52
N LYS A 132 -1.20 -21.85 -2.81
CA LYS A 132 -0.11 -21.81 -1.83
C LYS A 132 0.05 -20.42 -1.20
N GLN A 133 0.02 -19.37 -2.00
CA GLN A 133 0.16 -17.99 -1.51
C GLN A 133 -1.07 -17.53 -0.71
N THR A 134 -2.28 -17.99 -1.08
CA THR A 134 -3.48 -17.82 -0.26
C THR A 134 -3.30 -18.43 1.13
N GLN A 135 -2.87 -19.70 1.21
CA GLN A 135 -2.67 -20.40 2.48
C GLN A 135 -1.64 -19.68 3.37
N ILE A 136 -0.52 -19.22 2.78
CA ILE A 136 0.51 -18.46 3.51
C ILE A 136 -0.08 -17.17 4.09
N ALA A 137 -0.83 -16.41 3.30
CA ALA A 137 -1.40 -15.14 3.75
C ALA A 137 -2.48 -15.32 4.82
N GLU A 138 -3.33 -16.34 4.69
CA GLU A 138 -4.36 -16.70 5.67
C GLU A 138 -3.77 -17.21 6.98
N GLN A 139 -2.69 -18.00 6.91
CA GLN A 139 -1.97 -18.44 8.10
C GLN A 139 -1.36 -17.25 8.84
N ALA A 140 -0.69 -16.34 8.13
CA ALA A 140 -0.12 -15.13 8.73
C ALA A 140 -1.20 -14.28 9.40
N LEU A 141 -2.39 -14.19 8.81
CA LEU A 141 -3.53 -13.52 9.44
C LEU A 141 -3.99 -14.23 10.72
N ALA A 142 -4.13 -15.56 10.67
CA ALA A 142 -4.59 -16.34 11.81
C ALA A 142 -3.64 -16.21 13.02
N GLU A 143 -2.33 -16.18 12.78
CA GLU A 143 -1.30 -16.01 13.82
C GLU A 143 -1.38 -14.64 14.51
N VAL A 144 -1.79 -13.58 13.81
CA VAL A 144 -1.89 -12.23 14.39
C VAL A 144 -3.21 -12.02 15.16
N ILE A 145 -4.26 -12.76 14.79
CA ILE A 145 -5.58 -12.66 15.46
C ILE A 145 -5.67 -13.56 16.69
N ARG A 146 -4.96 -14.69 16.70
CA ARG A 146 -4.99 -15.66 17.80
C ARG A 146 -3.84 -15.38 18.78
N PHE A 147 -4.19 -14.88 19.95
CA PHE A 147 -3.27 -14.80 21.08
C PHE A 147 -3.47 -16.05 21.93
N GLU A 148 -2.49 -16.96 21.91
CA GLU A 148 -2.36 -18.04 22.92
C GLU A 148 -1.76 -17.50 24.22
#